data_AF-A0A3B1BC52-F1
#
_entry.id   AF-A0A3B1BC52-F1
#
_cell.length_a   1.000
_cell.length_b   1.000
_cell.length_c   1.000
_cell.angle_alpha   90.00
_cell.angle_beta   90.00
_cell.angle_gamma   90.00
#
_symmetry.space_group_name_H-M   'P 1'
#
loop_
_entity.id
_entity.type
_entity.pdbx_description
1 polymer ?
#
loop_
_entity_poly.entity_id
_entity_poly.type
_entity_poly.pdbx_seq_one_letter_code
_entity_poly.pdbx_strand_id
1 'polypeptide(L)'
;MYYDFFNLNEHPFRLTTDPRFLFLSSCHSRARAYMEYAVGNHDKLFILSGEIGSGKSLVIQDLLTSLDDSILAFRIHQTLLSNIEFLQMLLREFGIKSFHDRKVELLDQIYTFLVEQHRKSKQVILIVDEAQNLAPEVMEEIRLLLEFERDNENLLNLFLIGQPGLNEIIDRPELEQLRQRARLRYHLDALDENDLKNYIEHRLKVAGEKHTVAIDNDVYPLMYEYTGGRPRLINILMDHALTCAFVNNNKLISQGIILISIDELNWQPFSQPLDEIPVLLENKDTQTVRSETPEIVASRKIIVHKNARFVGEYPLDKPCFNIGRHSDNDIVLKEPRISRLHAQIILNDSEIFIQDMNSKNGTFNGEKRIDLHALQLGDVITIASYELTFSRMHEEEREDITESINILQYPFQSKHKH
;
A
#
# COMPACT_ATOMS: atom_id res chain seq x y z
N MET A 1 -30.69 17.81 14.23
CA MET A 1 -29.95 17.49 12.97
C MET A 1 -30.06 15.99 12.73
N TYR A 2 -29.58 15.41 11.62
CA TYR A 2 -29.77 13.98 11.37
C TYR A 2 -29.17 13.09 12.48
N TYR A 3 -28.06 13.50 13.11
CA TYR A 3 -27.42 12.68 14.14
C TYR A 3 -28.33 12.48 15.37
N ASP A 4 -29.09 13.50 15.80
CA ASP A 4 -30.10 13.36 16.87
C ASP A 4 -31.19 12.36 16.47
N PHE A 5 -31.64 12.41 15.22
CA PHE A 5 -32.68 11.53 14.68
C PHE A 5 -32.25 10.06 14.68
N PHE A 6 -30.97 9.82 14.39
CA PHE A 6 -30.33 8.51 14.44
C PHE A 6 -29.75 8.15 15.82
N ASN A 7 -29.99 8.92 16.90
CA ASN A 7 -29.41 8.67 18.23
C ASN A 7 -27.87 8.59 18.24
N LEU A 8 -27.20 9.43 17.44
CA LEU A 8 -25.75 9.59 17.41
C LEU A 8 -25.35 10.82 18.24
N ASN A 9 -24.17 10.77 18.86
CA ASN A 9 -23.63 11.84 19.69
C ASN A 9 -22.90 12.91 18.85
N GLU A 10 -22.37 12.54 17.69
CA GLU A 10 -21.66 13.42 16.78
C GLU A 10 -21.85 12.97 15.31
N HIS A 11 -21.32 13.75 14.37
CA HIS A 11 -21.43 13.42 12.94
C HIS A 11 -20.41 12.33 12.54
N PRO A 12 -20.85 11.12 12.15
CA PRO A 12 -19.95 9.99 11.87
C PRO A 12 -19.08 10.17 10.61
N PHE A 13 -19.57 10.90 9.61
CA PHE A 13 -18.96 10.96 8.29
C PHE A 13 -18.35 12.32 7.93
N ARG A 14 -18.15 13.20 8.92
CA ARG A 14 -17.35 14.41 8.70
C ARG A 14 -15.95 14.05 8.23
N LEU A 15 -15.41 14.87 7.34
CA LEU A 15 -14.02 14.82 6.88
C LEU A 15 -13.09 15.37 7.98
N THR A 16 -13.04 14.66 9.10
CA THR A 16 -12.20 14.96 10.26
C THR A 16 -10.90 14.16 10.23
N THR A 17 -9.85 14.71 10.85
CA THR A 17 -8.59 14.02 11.14
C THR A 17 -8.56 13.44 12.56
N ASP A 18 -9.71 13.34 13.24
CA ASP A 18 -9.83 12.76 14.58
C ASP A 18 -9.40 11.27 14.56
N PRO A 19 -8.36 10.89 15.33
CA PRO A 19 -7.85 9.52 15.38
C PRO A 19 -8.90 8.49 15.82
N ARG A 20 -9.93 8.87 16.58
CA ARG A 20 -11.00 7.93 17.01
C ARG A 20 -11.74 7.30 15.83
N PHE A 21 -11.85 8.04 14.72
CA PHE A 21 -12.51 7.58 13.50
C PHE A 21 -11.58 6.82 12.54
N LEU A 22 -10.32 6.59 12.93
CA LEU A 22 -9.41 5.76 12.16
C LEU A 22 -9.86 4.30 12.23
N PHE A 23 -10.12 3.73 11.06
CA PHE A 23 -10.33 2.30 10.88
C PHE A 23 -9.08 1.73 10.22
N LEU A 24 -8.35 0.89 10.94
CA LEU A 24 -7.18 0.18 10.42
C LEU A 24 -7.64 -1.02 9.60
N SER A 25 -8.04 -0.74 8.36
CA SER A 25 -8.35 -1.80 7.39
C SER A 25 -7.12 -2.67 7.10
N SER A 26 -7.29 -3.74 6.32
CA SER A 26 -6.21 -4.65 5.99
C SER A 26 -5.02 -3.93 5.31
N CYS A 27 -5.30 -3.00 4.39
CA CYS A 27 -4.26 -2.22 3.69
C CYS A 27 -3.62 -1.16 4.60
N HIS A 28 -4.37 -0.55 5.52
CA HIS A 28 -3.84 0.43 6.48
C HIS A 28 -2.94 -0.25 7.52
N SER A 29 -3.33 -1.42 8.01
CA SER A 29 -2.54 -2.22 8.95
C SER A 29 -1.20 -2.64 8.35
N ARG A 30 -1.20 -3.06 7.07
CA ARG A 30 0.04 -3.36 6.33
C ARG A 30 0.91 -2.12 6.14
N ALA A 31 0.32 -0.98 5.75
CA ALA A 31 1.05 0.29 5.62
C ALA A 31 1.73 0.68 6.94
N ARG A 32 1.01 0.55 8.06
CA ARG A 32 1.52 0.80 9.41
C ARG A 32 2.70 -0.12 9.75
N ALA A 33 2.55 -1.43 9.54
CA ALA A 33 3.62 -2.39 9.81
C ALA A 33 4.89 -2.11 8.99
N TYR A 34 4.76 -1.75 7.71
CA TYR A 34 5.91 -1.35 6.88
C TYR A 34 6.58 -0.07 7.38
N MET A 35 5.80 0.92 7.85
CA MET A 35 6.36 2.12 8.46
C MET A 35 7.10 1.82 9.76
N GLU A 36 6.50 1.03 10.67
CA GLU A 36 7.14 0.61 11.92
C GLU A 36 8.45 -0.16 11.65
N TYR A 37 8.44 -1.04 10.65
CA TYR A 37 9.65 -1.75 10.21
C TYR A 37 10.71 -0.78 9.64
N ALA A 38 10.32 0.23 8.86
CA ALA A 38 11.25 1.24 8.32
C ALA A 38 11.88 2.10 9.43
N VAL A 39 11.09 2.44 10.46
CA VAL A 39 11.57 3.14 11.65
C VAL A 39 12.59 2.27 12.39
N GLY A 40 12.22 1.03 12.73
CA GLY A 40 13.04 0.13 13.56
C GLY A 40 14.34 -0.34 12.91
N ASN A 41 14.40 -0.43 11.58
CA ASN A 41 15.63 -0.78 10.86
C ASN A 41 16.48 0.41 10.42
N HIS A 42 16.07 1.63 10.78
CA HIS A 42 16.74 2.86 10.36
C HIS A 42 16.88 2.99 8.82
N ASP A 43 15.88 2.53 8.06
CA ASP A 43 15.88 2.65 6.60
C ASP A 43 15.89 4.13 6.19
N LYS A 44 16.81 4.51 5.29
CA LYS A 44 17.00 5.91 4.86
C LYS A 44 15.74 6.53 4.26
N LEU A 45 14.99 5.73 3.49
CA LEU A 45 13.88 6.23 2.70
C LEU A 45 12.73 5.21 2.65
N PHE A 46 11.56 5.66 3.10
CA PHE A 46 10.28 4.99 2.95
C PHE A 46 9.37 5.81 2.03
N ILE A 47 8.65 5.14 1.12
CA ILE A 47 7.69 5.80 0.22
C ILE A 47 6.30 5.24 0.43
N LEU A 48 5.35 6.11 0.76
CA LEU A 48 3.93 5.80 0.84
C LEU A 48 3.17 6.53 -0.26
N SER A 49 2.67 5.79 -1.23
CA SER A 49 1.78 6.31 -2.26
C SER A 49 0.34 5.86 -1.98
N GLY A 50 -0.65 6.51 -2.58
CA GLY A 50 -2.03 6.06 -2.51
C GLY A 50 -3.01 7.10 -3.01
N GLU A 51 -4.22 6.67 -3.33
CA GLU A 51 -5.28 7.53 -3.87
C GLU A 51 -5.61 8.72 -2.96
N ILE A 52 -6.19 9.77 -3.55
CA ILE A 52 -6.66 10.92 -2.77
C ILE A 52 -7.77 10.45 -1.81
N GLY A 53 -7.59 10.74 -0.52
CA GLY A 53 -8.55 10.34 0.50
C GLY A 53 -8.48 8.86 0.91
N SER A 54 -7.41 8.13 0.56
CA SER A 54 -7.19 6.74 0.96
C SER A 54 -6.79 6.55 2.43
N GLY A 55 -6.63 7.64 3.21
CA GLY A 55 -6.30 7.54 4.65
C GLY A 55 -4.82 7.68 4.99
N LYS A 56 -3.93 7.99 4.03
CA LYS A 56 -2.48 8.17 4.25
C LYS A 56 -2.14 9.01 5.48
N SER A 57 -2.74 10.21 5.60
CA SER A 57 -2.48 11.12 6.73
C SER A 57 -2.95 10.55 8.08
N LEU A 58 -3.97 9.70 8.10
CA LEU A 58 -4.42 9.04 9.33
C LEU A 58 -3.46 7.94 9.75
N VAL A 59 -2.94 7.13 8.83
CA VAL A 59 -1.94 6.09 9.16
C VAL A 59 -0.65 6.74 9.67
N ILE A 60 -0.23 7.86 9.09
CA ILE A 60 0.91 8.64 9.58
C ILE A 60 0.63 9.13 11.01
N GLN A 61 -0.55 9.71 11.25
CA GLN A 61 -0.90 10.22 12.57
C GLN A 61 -0.89 9.10 13.62
N ASP A 62 -1.42 7.93 13.28
CA ASP A 62 -1.43 6.74 14.12
C ASP A 62 -0.01 6.24 14.44
N LEU A 63 0.87 6.18 13.42
CA LEU A 63 2.30 5.91 13.62
C LEU A 63 2.89 6.91 14.61
N LEU A 64 2.74 8.22 14.34
CA LEU A 64 3.31 9.29 15.17
C LEU A 64 2.86 9.22 16.64
N THR A 65 1.60 8.83 16.89
CA THR A 65 1.09 8.65 18.26
C THR A 65 1.66 7.43 18.99
N SER A 66 2.23 6.48 18.24
CA SER A 66 2.83 5.26 18.79
C SER A 66 4.35 5.34 18.98
N LEU A 67 5.00 6.37 18.42
CA LEU A 67 6.44 6.57 18.55
C LEU A 67 6.80 6.93 20.00
N ASP A 68 7.89 6.36 20.49
CA ASP A 68 8.43 6.72 21.80
C ASP A 68 9.29 7.98 21.73
N ASP A 69 9.72 8.47 22.91
CA ASP A 69 10.52 9.69 23.02
C ASP A 69 11.86 9.59 22.28
N SER A 70 12.36 8.39 21.95
CA SER A 70 13.64 8.23 21.22
C SER A 70 13.55 8.71 19.77
N ILE A 71 12.36 8.99 19.26
CA ILE A 71 12.15 9.37 17.86
C ILE A 71 11.61 10.81 17.80
N LEU A 72 12.29 11.63 17.01
CA LEU A 72 11.88 12.99 16.68
C LEU A 72 11.35 13.02 15.24
N ALA A 73 10.03 13.14 15.10
CA ALA A 73 9.39 13.20 13.81
C ALA A 73 8.98 14.64 13.45
N PHE A 74 9.42 15.11 12.29
CA PHE A 74 9.10 16.42 11.74
C PHE A 74 8.30 16.27 10.46
N ARG A 75 7.24 17.07 10.27
CA ARG A 75 6.35 16.94 9.13
C ARG A 75 6.28 18.24 8.32
N ILE A 76 6.54 18.14 7.02
CA ILE A 76 6.40 19.24 6.07
C ILE A 76 5.15 18.99 5.22
N HIS A 77 4.21 19.94 5.28
CA HIS A 77 2.96 19.91 4.49
C HIS A 77 3.02 20.76 3.22
N GLN A 78 3.89 21.77 3.18
CA GLN A 78 4.00 22.70 2.06
C GLN A 78 5.14 22.26 1.14
N THR A 79 4.80 21.89 -0.10
CA THR A 79 5.75 21.32 -1.05
C THR A 79 6.06 22.21 -2.25
N LEU A 80 5.30 23.30 -2.42
CA LEU A 80 5.59 24.36 -3.39
C LEU A 80 6.65 25.33 -2.84
N LEU A 81 7.85 24.80 -2.60
CA LEU A 81 8.99 25.53 -2.07
C LEU A 81 10.16 25.44 -3.04
N SER A 82 10.97 26.50 -3.11
CA SER A 82 12.32 26.41 -3.65
C SER A 82 13.22 25.58 -2.72
N ASN A 83 14.39 25.19 -3.23
CA ASN A 83 15.37 24.44 -2.44
C ASN A 83 15.83 25.18 -1.16
N ILE A 84 15.98 26.51 -1.21
CA ILE A 84 16.34 27.31 -0.04
C ILE A 84 15.17 27.37 0.95
N GLU A 85 13.95 27.65 0.46
CA GLU A 85 12.76 27.73 1.31
C GLU A 85 12.46 26.38 1.99
N PHE A 86 12.73 25.26 1.32
CA PHE A 86 12.60 23.92 1.91
C PHE A 86 13.56 23.73 3.10
N LEU A 87 14.84 24.10 2.95
CA LEU A 87 15.82 24.00 4.04
C LEU A 87 15.48 24.92 5.21
N GLN A 88 14.99 26.13 4.92
CA GLN A 88 14.51 27.08 5.94
C GLN A 88 13.28 26.53 6.66
N MET A 89 12.35 25.91 5.94
CA MET A 89 11.18 25.26 6.54
C MET A 89 11.60 24.10 7.45
N LEU A 90 12.54 23.27 7.01
CA LEU A 90 13.06 22.17 7.81
C LEU A 90 13.67 22.66 9.14
N LEU A 91 14.51 23.70 9.08
CA LEU A 91 15.09 24.31 10.27
C LEU A 91 14.03 24.94 11.18
N ARG A 92 13.00 25.55 10.60
CA ARG A 92 11.86 26.08 11.37
C ARG A 92 11.13 24.96 12.13
N GLU A 93 10.91 23.81 11.50
CA GLU A 93 10.32 22.62 12.16
C GLU A 93 11.23 22.10 13.28
N PHE A 94 12.56 22.18 13.11
CA PHE A 94 13.53 21.88 14.17
C PHE A 94 13.56 22.93 15.30
N GLY A 95 12.80 24.03 15.18
CA GLY A 95 12.77 25.14 16.14
C GLY A 95 13.90 26.16 15.96
N ILE A 96 14.62 26.12 14.84
CA ILE A 96 15.76 26.99 14.50
C ILE A 96 15.28 28.08 13.53
N LYS A 97 15.60 29.35 13.82
CA LYS A 97 15.22 30.50 12.97
C LYS A 97 16.39 30.85 12.04
N SER A 98 16.19 30.74 10.73
CA SER A 98 17.26 30.91 9.72
C SER A 98 16.78 31.57 8.42
N PHE A 99 15.89 32.57 8.51
CA PHE A 99 15.22 33.18 7.35
C PHE A 99 16.12 33.99 6.41
N HIS A 100 17.32 34.37 6.85
CA HIS A 100 18.27 35.19 6.07
C HIS A 100 19.58 34.47 5.76
N ASP A 101 19.68 33.22 6.20
CA ASP A 101 20.89 32.44 6.09
C ASP A 101 21.08 31.95 4.66
N ARG A 102 22.34 31.88 4.23
CA ARG A 102 22.70 31.32 2.93
C ARG A 102 22.57 29.80 2.97
N LYS A 103 22.41 29.17 1.81
CA LYS A 103 22.30 27.69 1.70
C LYS A 103 23.36 26.93 2.51
N VAL A 104 24.61 27.37 2.48
CA VAL A 104 25.71 26.72 3.22
C VAL A 104 25.49 26.77 4.73
N GLU A 105 25.02 27.92 5.24
CA GLU A 105 24.71 28.10 6.67
C GLU A 105 23.50 27.25 7.08
N LEU A 106 22.48 27.16 6.22
CA LEU A 106 21.31 26.29 6.46
C LEU A 106 21.72 24.82 6.57
N LEU A 107 22.55 24.33 5.64
CA LEU A 107 23.03 22.94 5.63
C LEU A 107 23.90 22.63 6.86
N ASP A 108 24.78 23.55 7.26
CA ASP A 108 25.61 23.40 8.45
C ASP A 108 24.78 23.33 9.74
N GLN A 109 23.75 24.17 9.85
CA GLN A 109 22.80 24.12 10.97
C GLN A 109 22.00 22.82 11.01
N ILE A 110 21.53 22.34 9.85
CA ILE A 110 20.82 21.04 9.76
C ILE A 110 21.75 19.91 10.20
N TYR A 111 22.96 19.84 9.65
CA TYR A 111 23.93 18.81 10.00
C TYR A 111 24.26 18.83 11.50
N THR A 112 24.52 20.02 12.05
CA THR A 112 24.82 20.20 13.48
C THR A 112 23.66 19.72 14.35
N PHE A 113 22.43 20.12 14.03
CA PHE A 113 21.24 19.66 14.74
C PHE A 113 21.13 18.13 14.74
N LEU A 114 21.28 17.49 13.57
CA LEU A 114 21.14 16.03 13.46
C LEU A 114 22.23 15.29 14.24
N VAL A 115 23.48 15.78 14.21
CA VAL A 115 24.58 15.22 15.03
C VAL A 115 24.29 15.36 16.52
N GLU A 116 23.72 16.48 16.96
CA GLU A 116 23.33 16.66 18.37
C GLU A 116 22.22 15.69 18.81
N GLN A 117 21.23 15.43 17.95
CA GLN A 117 20.18 14.46 18.24
C GLN A 117 20.73 13.03 18.27
N HIS A 118 21.59 12.68 17.32
CA HIS A 118 22.26 11.39 17.28
C HIS A 118 23.10 11.12 18.54
N ARG A 119 23.84 12.12 19.05
CA ARG A 119 24.57 12.03 20.33
C ARG A 119 23.66 11.79 21.54
N LYS A 120 22.38 12.17 21.46
CA LYS A 120 21.36 11.91 22.48
C LYS A 120 20.62 10.60 22.23
N SER A 121 21.09 9.77 21.30
CA SER A 121 20.44 8.54 20.83
C SER A 121 19.00 8.80 20.38
N LYS A 122 18.77 9.95 19.74
CA LYS A 122 17.48 10.30 19.13
C LYS A 122 17.54 10.05 17.63
N GLN A 123 16.59 9.28 17.10
CA GLN A 123 16.39 9.11 15.67
C GLN A 123 15.57 10.29 15.13
N VAL A 124 15.98 10.85 13.99
CA VAL A 124 15.25 11.95 13.34
C VAL A 124 14.55 11.44 12.08
N ILE A 125 13.24 11.61 12.02
CA ILE A 125 12.40 11.25 10.86
C ILE A 125 11.83 12.53 10.26
N LEU A 126 12.06 12.75 8.98
CA LEU A 126 11.41 13.77 8.19
C LEU A 126 10.28 13.15 7.36
N ILE A 127 9.08 13.67 7.52
CA ILE A 127 7.87 13.26 6.81
C ILE A 127 7.51 14.38 5.85
N VAL A 128 7.53 14.11 4.55
CA VAL A 128 7.11 15.07 3.52
C VAL A 128 5.81 14.59 2.89
N ASP A 129 4.72 15.29 3.18
CA ASP A 129 3.40 14.98 2.63
C ASP A 129 3.19 15.68 1.28
N GLU A 130 2.33 15.13 0.43
CA GLU A 130 2.12 15.60 -0.95
C GLU A 130 3.44 15.75 -1.75
N ALA A 131 4.36 14.81 -1.57
CA ALA A 131 5.72 14.83 -2.13
C ALA A 131 5.77 14.84 -3.65
N GLN A 132 4.70 14.46 -4.36
CA GLN A 132 4.62 14.56 -5.81
C GLN A 132 4.67 16.02 -6.32
N ASN A 133 4.43 16.99 -5.44
CA ASN A 133 4.48 18.42 -5.78
C ASN A 133 5.87 19.03 -5.54
N LEU A 134 6.84 18.27 -5.02
CA LEU A 134 8.20 18.76 -4.82
C LEU A 134 8.87 19.05 -6.16
N ALA A 135 9.52 20.22 -6.24
CA ALA A 135 10.35 20.55 -7.39
C ALA A 135 11.57 19.62 -7.48
N PRO A 136 12.08 19.32 -8.70
CA PRO A 136 13.26 18.47 -8.88
C PRO A 136 14.48 18.93 -8.07
N GLU A 137 14.69 20.24 -7.95
CA GLU A 137 15.80 20.83 -7.20
C GLU A 137 15.68 20.53 -5.70
N VAL A 138 14.47 20.49 -5.15
CA VAL A 138 14.21 20.12 -3.75
C VAL A 138 14.46 18.63 -3.53
N MET A 139 14.08 17.79 -4.49
CA MET A 139 14.34 16.36 -4.44
C MET A 139 15.85 16.05 -4.42
N GLU A 140 16.65 16.84 -5.14
CA GLU A 140 18.12 16.77 -5.06
C GLU A 140 18.68 17.20 -3.70
N GLU A 141 18.14 18.26 -3.08
CA GLU A 141 18.56 18.61 -1.71
C GLU A 141 18.23 17.48 -0.74
N ILE A 142 17.04 16.90 -0.86
CA ILE A 142 16.61 15.76 -0.05
C ILE A 142 17.57 14.58 -0.24
N ARG A 143 17.96 14.28 -1.49
CA ARG A 143 18.94 13.23 -1.80
C ARG A 143 20.27 13.48 -1.10
N LEU A 144 20.77 14.73 -1.10
CA LEU A 144 22.00 15.12 -0.41
C LEU A 144 21.88 15.04 1.11
N LEU A 145 20.74 15.43 1.69
CA LEU A 145 20.51 15.33 3.14
C LEU A 145 20.53 13.88 3.64
N LEU A 146 20.06 12.92 2.83
CA LEU A 146 20.13 11.49 3.13
C LEU A 146 21.55 10.89 3.07
N GLU A 147 22.54 11.67 2.63
CA GLU A 147 23.96 11.31 2.69
C GLU A 147 24.61 11.69 4.02
N PHE A 148 23.90 12.41 4.90
CA PHE A 148 24.42 12.74 6.23
C PHE A 148 24.51 11.49 7.11
N GLU A 149 25.74 11.14 7.48
CA GLU A 149 26.06 10.00 8.32
C GLU A 149 27.07 10.37 9.41
N ARG A 150 27.04 9.62 10.52
CA ARG A 150 28.00 9.71 11.62
C ARG A 150 28.19 8.33 12.20
N ASP A 151 29.43 7.96 12.49
CA ASP A 151 29.77 6.66 13.10
C ASP A 151 29.18 5.46 12.32
N ASN A 152 29.11 5.60 10.98
CA ASN A 152 28.53 4.63 10.04
C ASN A 152 27.00 4.41 10.22
N GLU A 153 26.32 5.37 10.86
CA GLU A 153 24.87 5.41 11.04
C GLU A 153 24.26 6.64 10.35
N ASN A 154 23.00 6.51 9.95
CA ASN A 154 22.27 7.56 9.25
C ASN A 154 21.75 8.59 10.23
N LEU A 155 21.91 9.87 9.89
CA LEU A 155 21.46 10.96 10.74
C LEU A 155 20.00 11.37 10.48
N LEU A 156 19.45 10.99 9.32
CA LEU A 156 18.11 11.36 8.88
C LEU A 156 17.42 10.19 8.16
N ASN A 157 16.19 9.89 8.57
CA ASN A 157 15.28 9.01 7.86
C ASN A 157 14.21 9.86 7.17
N LEU A 158 13.84 9.51 5.94
CA LEU A 158 12.86 10.26 5.15
C LEU A 158 11.66 9.39 4.78
N PHE A 159 10.47 9.90 5.04
CA PHE A 159 9.20 9.32 4.61
C PHE A 159 8.58 10.26 3.57
N LEU A 160 8.55 9.82 2.31
CA LEU A 160 7.88 10.56 1.23
C LEU A 160 6.47 10.02 1.07
N ILE A 161 5.47 10.88 1.26
CA ILE A 161 4.07 10.52 1.15
C ILE A 161 3.43 11.31 0.02
N GLY A 162 2.65 10.63 -0.81
CA GLY A 162 2.00 11.31 -1.91
C GLY A 162 0.94 10.50 -2.63
N GLN A 163 0.51 11.06 -3.75
CA GLN A 163 -0.43 10.47 -4.69
C GLN A 163 0.29 9.44 -5.59
N PRO A 164 -0.42 8.64 -6.42
CA PRO A 164 0.21 7.64 -7.29
C PRO A 164 1.32 8.22 -8.19
N GLY A 165 1.16 9.47 -8.65
CA GLY A 165 2.17 10.19 -9.44
C GLY A 165 3.53 10.37 -8.74
N LEU A 166 3.61 10.23 -7.41
CA LEU A 166 4.89 10.19 -6.71
C LEU A 166 5.76 9.01 -7.17
N ASN A 167 5.16 7.85 -7.40
CA ASN A 167 5.90 6.68 -7.89
C ASN A 167 6.48 6.94 -9.28
N GLU A 168 5.70 7.58 -10.15
CA GLU A 168 6.17 7.96 -11.49
C GLU A 168 7.35 8.92 -11.43
N ILE A 169 7.32 9.90 -10.52
CA ILE A 169 8.42 10.84 -10.31
C ILE A 169 9.67 10.10 -9.82
N ILE A 170 9.53 9.28 -8.79
CA ILE A 170 10.66 8.54 -8.18
C ILE A 170 11.30 7.54 -9.16
N ASP A 171 10.53 6.99 -10.10
CA ASP A 171 11.03 6.06 -11.11
C ASP A 171 11.70 6.74 -12.32
N ARG A 172 11.72 8.07 -12.35
CA ARG A 172 12.45 8.82 -13.38
C ARG A 172 13.96 8.55 -13.30
N PRO A 173 14.67 8.48 -14.45
CA PRO A 173 16.10 8.20 -14.48
C PRO A 173 16.94 9.17 -13.64
N GLU A 174 16.55 10.44 -13.57
CA GLU A 174 17.28 11.48 -12.83
C GLU A 174 17.31 11.21 -11.32
N LEU A 175 16.28 10.52 -10.79
CA LEU A 175 16.17 10.18 -9.36
C LEU A 175 16.67 8.78 -9.03
N GLU A 176 17.40 8.12 -9.94
CA GLU A 176 17.86 6.73 -9.75
C GLU A 176 18.61 6.53 -8.43
N GLN A 177 19.48 7.48 -8.04
CA GLN A 177 20.23 7.42 -6.78
C GLN A 177 19.35 7.53 -5.54
N LEU A 178 18.24 8.28 -5.61
CA LEU A 178 17.27 8.37 -4.52
C LEU A 178 16.41 7.10 -4.48
N ARG A 179 15.96 6.64 -5.65
CA ARG A 179 15.18 5.42 -5.81
C ARG A 179 15.89 4.17 -5.30
N GLN A 180 17.20 4.04 -5.51
CA GLN A 180 18.00 2.92 -4.97
C GLN A 180 18.06 2.91 -3.44
N ARG A 181 17.86 4.06 -2.78
CA ARG A 181 17.78 4.16 -1.31
C ARG A 181 16.38 3.87 -0.77
N ALA A 182 15.34 3.92 -1.62
CA ALA A 182 13.96 3.62 -1.27
C ALA A 182 13.73 2.09 -1.21
N ARG A 183 14.26 1.46 -0.16
CA ARG A 183 14.20 0.00 0.03
C ARG A 183 12.78 -0.51 0.27
N LEU A 184 11.93 0.33 0.84
CA LEU A 184 10.54 0.04 1.16
C LEU A 184 9.62 1.05 0.48
N ARG A 185 8.66 0.51 -0.26
CA ARG A 185 7.58 1.27 -0.88
C ARG A 185 6.27 0.56 -0.62
N TYR A 186 5.24 1.31 -0.29
CA TYR A 186 3.90 0.79 -0.14
C TYR A 186 2.91 1.67 -0.89
N HIS A 187 1.96 1.02 -1.57
CA HIS A 187 0.82 1.69 -2.16
C HIS A 187 -0.40 1.42 -1.29
N LEU A 188 -0.98 2.48 -0.71
CA LEU A 188 -2.20 2.40 0.07
C LEU A 188 -3.40 2.41 -0.87
N ASP A 189 -3.85 1.20 -1.19
CA ASP A 189 -5.06 0.94 -1.95
C ASP A 189 -6.32 1.48 -1.25
N ALA A 190 -7.40 1.60 -2.03
CA ALA A 190 -8.73 1.83 -1.48
C ALA A 190 -9.19 0.62 -0.64
N LEU A 191 -10.24 0.81 0.17
CA LEU A 191 -10.85 -0.28 0.93
C LEU A 191 -11.48 -1.28 -0.04
N ASP A 192 -11.38 -2.58 0.23
CA ASP A 192 -12.21 -3.56 -0.47
C ASP A 192 -13.67 -3.50 0.01
N GLU A 193 -14.56 -4.29 -0.60
CA GLU A 193 -15.99 -4.28 -0.25
C GLU A 193 -16.27 -4.67 1.22
N ASN A 194 -15.49 -5.61 1.77
CA ASN A 194 -15.62 -6.03 3.16
C ASN A 194 -15.13 -4.93 4.11
N ASP A 195 -13.97 -4.35 3.81
CA ASP A 195 -13.38 -3.25 4.55
C ASP A 195 -14.24 -1.98 4.46
N LEU A 196 -14.95 -1.73 3.35
CA LEU A 196 -15.92 -0.64 3.20
C LEU A 196 -17.06 -0.80 4.20
N LYS A 197 -17.65 -2.00 4.29
CA LYS A 197 -18.72 -2.29 5.26
C LYS A 197 -18.24 -2.06 6.68
N ASN A 198 -17.10 -2.67 7.03
CA ASN A 198 -16.51 -2.56 8.38
C ASN A 198 -16.15 -1.10 8.72
N TYR A 199 -15.69 -0.32 7.74
CA TYR A 199 -15.38 1.09 7.88
C TYR A 199 -16.63 1.94 8.23
N ILE A 200 -17.74 1.72 7.52
CA ILE A 200 -19.01 2.41 7.78
C ILE A 200 -19.51 2.07 9.19
N GLU A 201 -19.52 0.78 9.54
CA GLU A 201 -19.94 0.31 10.86
C GLU A 201 -19.05 0.87 11.98
N HIS A 202 -17.73 0.92 11.77
CA HIS A 202 -16.78 1.51 12.70
C HIS A 202 -17.09 2.99 12.96
N ARG A 203 -17.27 3.80 11.91
CA ARG A 203 -17.56 5.23 12.07
C ARG A 203 -18.88 5.49 12.79
N LEU A 204 -19.91 4.70 12.48
CA LEU A 204 -21.19 4.78 13.20
C LEU A 204 -21.05 4.42 14.67
N LYS A 205 -20.28 3.38 14.99
CA LYS A 205 -19.99 2.95 16.36
C LYS A 205 -19.17 3.96 17.16
N VAL A 206 -18.29 4.72 16.50
CA VAL A 206 -17.53 5.79 17.16
C VAL A 206 -18.45 6.98 17.46
N ALA A 207 -19.36 7.32 16.55
CA ALA A 207 -20.28 8.43 16.70
C ALA A 207 -21.47 8.14 17.64
N GLY A 208 -21.80 6.88 17.91
CA GLY A 208 -22.90 6.49 18.80
C GLY A 208 -22.88 4.98 19.10
N GLU A 209 -23.80 4.50 19.95
CA GLU A 209 -23.82 3.09 20.35
C GLU A 209 -24.16 2.12 19.20
N LYS A 210 -23.90 0.82 19.39
CA LYS A 210 -24.13 -0.24 18.40
C LYS A 210 -25.60 -0.29 17.93
N HIS A 211 -25.83 -0.30 16.61
CA HIS A 211 -27.15 -0.47 15.92
C HIS A 211 -28.09 0.75 15.90
N THR A 212 -27.57 1.96 16.00
CA THR A 212 -28.35 3.20 15.92
C THR A 212 -28.88 3.51 14.51
N VAL A 213 -28.14 3.10 13.47
CA VAL A 213 -28.52 3.24 12.06
C VAL A 213 -28.69 1.86 11.44
N ALA A 214 -29.85 1.57 10.88
CA ALA A 214 -30.08 0.35 10.12
C ALA A 214 -29.68 0.58 8.66
N ILE A 215 -28.90 -0.34 8.09
CA ILE A 215 -28.43 -0.30 6.69
C ILE A 215 -28.72 -1.65 6.05
N ASP A 216 -29.36 -1.65 4.87
CA ASP A 216 -29.60 -2.87 4.12
C ASP A 216 -28.29 -3.42 3.53
N ASN A 217 -28.12 -4.75 3.51
CA ASN A 217 -26.86 -5.35 3.02
C ASN A 217 -26.59 -5.10 1.53
N ASP A 218 -27.62 -4.79 0.75
CA ASP A 218 -27.51 -4.49 -0.68
C ASP A 218 -27.02 -3.06 -0.95
N VAL A 219 -26.88 -2.22 0.08
CA VAL A 219 -26.28 -0.88 0.00
C VAL A 219 -24.77 -0.95 -0.21
N TYR A 220 -24.07 -1.88 0.42
CA TYR A 220 -22.60 -1.93 0.39
C TYR A 220 -22.03 -2.16 -1.03
N PRO A 221 -22.54 -3.11 -1.84
CA PRO A 221 -22.10 -3.27 -3.22
C PRO A 221 -22.32 -2.01 -4.06
N LEU A 222 -23.49 -1.37 -3.93
CA LEU A 222 -23.82 -0.14 -4.65
C LEU A 222 -22.88 1.01 -4.24
N MET A 223 -22.61 1.14 -2.94
CA MET A 223 -21.64 2.14 -2.47
C MET A 223 -20.23 1.85 -2.99
N TYR A 224 -19.82 0.59 -3.02
CA TYR A 224 -18.52 0.20 -3.57
C TYR A 224 -18.41 0.58 -5.05
N GLU A 225 -19.45 0.30 -5.84
CA GLU A 225 -19.53 0.66 -7.27
C GLU A 225 -19.33 2.17 -7.52
N TYR A 226 -19.88 3.04 -6.67
CA TYR A 226 -19.77 4.50 -6.85
C TYR A 226 -18.57 5.14 -6.16
N THR A 227 -18.02 4.51 -5.12
CA THR A 227 -16.91 5.09 -4.34
C THR A 227 -15.56 4.47 -4.68
N GLY A 228 -15.55 3.27 -5.30
CA GLY A 228 -14.35 2.48 -5.49
C GLY A 228 -13.62 2.17 -4.19
N GLY A 229 -14.33 2.08 -3.06
CA GLY A 229 -13.73 1.84 -1.75
C GLY A 229 -13.00 3.03 -1.12
N ARG A 230 -13.08 4.23 -1.72
CA ARG A 230 -12.31 5.40 -1.25
C ARG A 230 -12.95 6.03 0.00
N PRO A 231 -12.29 6.04 1.17
CA PRO A 231 -12.86 6.54 2.43
C PRO A 231 -13.49 7.93 2.34
N ARG A 232 -12.86 8.86 1.63
CA ARG A 232 -13.41 10.22 1.45
C ARG A 232 -14.74 10.23 0.70
N LEU A 233 -14.89 9.41 -0.35
CA LEU A 233 -16.13 9.32 -1.11
C LEU A 233 -17.19 8.57 -0.30
N ILE A 234 -16.82 7.49 0.39
CA ILE A 234 -17.71 6.79 1.31
C ILE A 234 -18.29 7.78 2.35
N ASN A 235 -17.45 8.63 2.94
CA ASN A 235 -17.88 9.63 3.90
C ASN A 235 -18.89 10.63 3.31
N ILE A 236 -18.62 11.18 2.13
CA ILE A 236 -19.52 12.16 1.50
C ILE A 236 -20.86 11.50 1.19
N LEU A 237 -20.86 10.30 0.61
CA LEU A 237 -22.08 9.59 0.25
C LEU A 237 -22.92 9.23 1.48
N MET A 238 -22.29 8.74 2.55
CA MET A 238 -23.01 8.41 3.79
C MET A 238 -23.56 9.64 4.52
N ASP A 239 -22.80 10.74 4.57
CA ASP A 239 -23.28 11.99 5.20
C ASP A 239 -24.54 12.51 4.48
N HIS A 240 -24.52 12.43 3.14
CA HIS A 240 -25.65 12.80 2.31
C HIS A 240 -26.83 11.83 2.48
N ALA A 241 -26.58 10.51 2.46
CA ALA A 241 -27.60 9.48 2.63
C ALA A 241 -28.32 9.59 3.99
N LEU A 242 -27.58 9.82 5.07
CA LEU A 242 -28.17 10.06 6.40
C LEU A 242 -29.02 11.34 6.41
N THR A 243 -28.60 12.37 5.67
CA THR A 243 -29.38 13.61 5.55
C THR A 243 -30.68 13.38 4.78
N CYS A 244 -30.64 12.70 3.63
CA CYS A 244 -31.83 12.34 2.85
C CYS A 244 -32.79 11.45 3.65
N ALA A 245 -32.26 10.46 4.37
CA ALA A 245 -33.04 9.58 5.23
C ALA A 245 -33.77 10.36 6.35
N PHE A 246 -33.07 11.32 6.98
CA PHE A 246 -33.66 12.21 7.98
C PHE A 246 -34.78 13.09 7.40
N VAL A 247 -34.57 13.69 6.23
CA VAL A 247 -35.60 14.51 5.56
C VAL A 247 -36.84 13.69 5.22
N ASN A 248 -36.65 12.43 4.81
CA ASN A 248 -37.72 11.49 4.51
C ASN A 248 -38.29 10.76 5.74
N ASN A 249 -37.84 11.13 6.95
CA ASN A 249 -38.23 10.51 8.23
C ASN A 249 -38.08 8.98 8.24
N ASN A 250 -37.04 8.46 7.56
CA ASN A 250 -36.73 7.04 7.44
C ASN A 250 -35.45 6.71 8.22
N LYS A 251 -35.52 5.70 9.09
CA LYS A 251 -34.37 5.23 9.89
C LYS A 251 -33.56 4.10 9.24
N LEU A 252 -34.04 3.58 8.12
CA LEU A 252 -33.37 2.56 7.33
C LEU A 252 -32.68 3.21 6.14
N ILE A 253 -31.38 2.97 5.99
CA ILE A 253 -30.61 3.32 4.80
C ILE A 253 -30.72 2.16 3.81
N SER A 254 -31.58 2.33 2.81
CA SER A 254 -31.80 1.39 1.73
C SER A 254 -31.10 1.85 0.44
N GLN A 255 -31.01 0.97 -0.56
CA GLN A 255 -30.51 1.35 -1.89
C GLN A 255 -31.21 2.58 -2.47
N GLY A 256 -32.53 2.73 -2.26
CA GLY A 256 -33.29 3.89 -2.75
C GLY A 256 -32.77 5.22 -2.21
N ILE A 257 -32.38 5.29 -0.93
CA ILE A 257 -31.80 6.50 -0.33
C ILE A 257 -30.41 6.80 -0.90
N ILE A 258 -29.63 5.75 -1.14
CA ILE A 258 -28.29 5.87 -1.74
C ILE A 258 -28.40 6.37 -3.17
N LEU A 259 -29.32 5.84 -3.98
CA LEU A 259 -29.57 6.29 -5.35
C LEU A 259 -30.04 7.76 -5.40
N ILE A 260 -30.94 8.18 -4.50
CA ILE A 260 -31.32 9.60 -4.37
C ILE A 260 -30.09 10.45 -4.06
N SER A 261 -29.23 9.99 -3.15
CA SER A 261 -28.02 10.71 -2.77
C SER A 261 -27.02 10.82 -3.92
N ILE A 262 -26.84 9.75 -4.69
CA ILE A 262 -26.00 9.72 -5.89
C ILE A 262 -26.52 10.69 -6.95
N ASP A 263 -27.84 10.71 -7.20
CA ASP A 263 -28.48 11.59 -8.17
C ASP A 263 -28.33 13.07 -7.78
N GLU A 264 -28.61 13.42 -6.53
CA GLU A 264 -28.45 14.79 -6.01
C GLU A 264 -26.97 15.24 -6.03
N LEU A 265 -26.04 14.34 -5.73
CA LEU A 265 -24.60 14.59 -5.81
C LEU A 265 -24.08 14.59 -7.26
N ASN A 266 -24.89 14.18 -8.24
CA ASN A 266 -24.51 13.98 -9.65
C ASN A 266 -23.29 13.05 -9.82
N TRP A 267 -23.22 11.98 -9.02
CA TRP A 267 -22.12 11.03 -9.08
C TRP A 267 -22.28 10.01 -10.20
N GLN A 268 -21.17 9.65 -10.83
CA GLN A 268 -21.08 8.54 -11.77
C GLN A 268 -20.50 7.32 -11.05
N PRO A 269 -20.85 6.09 -11.46
CA PRO A 269 -20.15 4.89 -11.00
C PRO A 269 -18.64 5.06 -11.15
N PHE A 270 -17.87 4.61 -10.16
CA PHE A 270 -16.40 4.58 -10.24
C PHE A 270 -15.94 3.72 -11.41
N SER A 271 -16.71 2.68 -11.75
CA SER A 271 -16.54 1.82 -12.91
C SER A 271 -17.24 2.36 -14.16
N GLN A 272 -16.66 3.37 -14.82
CA GLN A 272 -16.75 3.55 -16.28
C GLN A 272 -15.47 4.20 -16.84
N PRO A 273 -14.75 3.52 -17.74
CA PRO A 273 -14.66 3.95 -19.13
C PRO A 273 -15.97 3.53 -19.83
N LEU A 274 -16.60 4.47 -20.53
CA LEU A 274 -17.72 4.19 -21.44
C LEU A 274 -17.34 3.06 -22.42
N ASP A 275 -18.02 1.91 -22.31
CA ASP A 275 -18.42 1.06 -23.43
C ASP A 275 -19.57 0.12 -22.96
N GLU A 276 -20.57 -0.03 -23.83
CA GLU A 276 -21.96 -0.42 -23.55
C GLU A 276 -22.20 -1.92 -23.23
N ILE A 277 -23.23 -2.18 -22.42
CA ILE A 277 -23.90 -3.48 -22.11
C ILE A 277 -24.65 -3.96 -23.39
N PRO A 278 -24.67 -5.27 -23.78
CA PRO A 278 -25.41 -6.30 -23.04
C PRO A 278 -24.88 -7.75 -23.07
N VAL A 279 -24.79 -8.37 -21.88
CA VAL A 279 -24.81 -9.82 -21.73
C VAL A 279 -26.26 -10.29 -21.53
N LEU A 280 -26.73 -11.07 -22.49
CA LEU A 280 -27.90 -11.93 -22.37
C LEU A 280 -27.49 -13.27 -21.73
N LEU A 281 -28.27 -13.66 -20.71
CA LEU A 281 -28.67 -15.02 -20.33
C LEU A 281 -27.64 -15.97 -19.66
N GLU A 282 -27.84 -16.14 -18.35
CA GLU A 282 -28.26 -17.39 -17.68
C GLU A 282 -27.46 -18.70 -17.91
N ASN A 283 -26.81 -19.22 -16.86
CA ASN A 283 -27.34 -20.25 -15.93
C ASN A 283 -26.24 -21.11 -15.26
N LYS A 284 -26.36 -21.24 -13.93
CA LYS A 284 -26.17 -22.45 -13.06
C LYS A 284 -24.82 -23.21 -13.15
N ASP A 285 -24.11 -23.50 -12.06
CA ASP A 285 -24.55 -24.32 -10.92
C ASP A 285 -23.64 -24.15 -9.68
N THR A 286 -24.24 -24.41 -8.51
CA THR A 286 -23.64 -24.38 -7.17
C THR A 286 -23.21 -25.78 -6.75
N GLN A 287 -22.04 -25.94 -6.12
CA GLN A 287 -21.81 -26.99 -5.10
C GLN A 287 -20.53 -26.77 -4.26
N THR A 288 -20.76 -26.41 -2.99
CA THR A 288 -20.04 -26.71 -1.72
C THR A 288 -19.20 -28.03 -1.71
N VAL A 289 -18.13 -28.29 -0.93
CA VAL A 289 -17.74 -28.02 0.49
C VAL A 289 -16.23 -28.38 0.69
N ARG A 290 -15.51 -27.71 1.62
CA ARG A 290 -14.63 -28.24 2.72
C ARG A 290 -13.25 -27.55 2.90
N SER A 291 -13.05 -27.13 4.15
CA SER A 291 -11.87 -26.58 4.81
C SER A 291 -10.82 -27.64 5.14
N GLU A 292 -9.56 -27.44 4.78
CA GLU A 292 -8.38 -28.00 5.47
C GLU A 292 -7.19 -27.02 5.37
N THR A 293 -6.38 -27.02 6.42
CA THR A 293 -5.39 -26.01 6.85
C THR A 293 -3.98 -26.24 6.24
N PRO A 294 -2.89 -25.58 6.68
CA PRO A 294 -1.88 -24.93 5.83
C PRO A 294 -0.64 -25.81 5.54
N GLU A 295 -0.79 -26.86 4.72
CA GLU A 295 0.33 -27.72 4.27
C GLU A 295 0.61 -27.65 2.74
N ILE A 296 -0.17 -26.87 1.99
CA ILE A 296 -0.24 -26.98 0.51
C ILE A 296 0.81 -26.13 -0.23
N VAL A 297 1.43 -25.14 0.43
CA VAL A 297 2.27 -24.15 -0.26
C VAL A 297 3.68 -24.68 -0.56
N ALA A 298 4.22 -25.61 0.23
CA ALA A 298 5.61 -26.10 0.10
C ALA A 298 5.84 -27.16 -1.01
N SER A 299 4.86 -27.45 -1.87
CA SER A 299 4.99 -28.48 -2.92
C SER A 299 4.59 -28.00 -4.32
N ARG A 300 4.71 -26.70 -4.59
CA ARG A 300 4.31 -26.07 -5.87
C ARG A 300 5.53 -25.45 -6.56
N LYS A 301 5.57 -25.51 -7.89
CA LYS A 301 6.62 -24.89 -8.71
C LYS A 301 6.07 -24.23 -9.97
N ILE A 302 6.82 -23.29 -10.51
CA ILE A 302 6.60 -22.71 -11.84
C ILE A 302 7.66 -23.25 -12.79
N ILE A 303 7.22 -23.83 -13.90
CA ILE A 303 8.09 -24.29 -14.97
C ILE A 303 8.02 -23.26 -16.09
N VAL A 304 9.17 -22.74 -16.53
CA VAL A 304 9.24 -21.68 -17.52
C VAL A 304 9.73 -22.23 -18.85
N HIS A 305 8.96 -22.00 -19.91
CA HIS A 305 9.33 -22.26 -21.29
C HIS A 305 9.40 -20.95 -22.08
N LYS A 306 10.22 -20.92 -23.12
CA LYS A 306 10.26 -19.86 -24.13
C LYS A 306 10.20 -20.49 -25.51
N ASN A 307 9.17 -20.20 -26.30
CA ASN A 307 8.95 -20.82 -27.62
C ASN A 307 9.13 -22.36 -27.58
N ALA A 308 8.44 -23.03 -26.65
CA ALA A 308 8.53 -24.47 -26.39
C ALA A 308 9.91 -25.01 -25.92
N ARG A 309 10.90 -24.14 -25.66
CA ARG A 309 12.18 -24.53 -25.06
C ARG A 309 12.17 -24.30 -23.56
N PHE A 310 12.51 -25.32 -22.79
CA PHE A 310 12.66 -25.22 -21.34
C PHE A 310 13.73 -24.18 -20.94
N VAL A 311 13.38 -23.33 -19.98
CA VAL A 311 14.25 -22.25 -19.45
C VAL A 311 14.69 -22.55 -18.02
N GLY A 312 13.79 -23.04 -17.17
CA GLY A 312 14.09 -23.35 -15.77
C GLY A 312 12.83 -23.67 -14.96
N GLU A 313 13.04 -24.12 -13.73
CA GLU A 313 11.99 -24.37 -12.74
C GLU A 313 12.24 -23.57 -11.47
N TYR A 314 11.17 -23.05 -10.89
CA TYR A 314 11.21 -22.15 -9.75
C TYR A 314 10.32 -22.69 -8.64
N PRO A 315 10.89 -23.17 -7.52
CA PRO A 315 10.12 -23.60 -6.36
C PRO A 315 9.40 -22.40 -5.75
N LEU A 316 8.12 -22.52 -5.41
CA LEU A 316 7.37 -21.44 -4.76
C LEU A 316 7.54 -21.51 -3.23
N ASP A 317 8.75 -21.19 -2.75
CA ASP A 317 9.20 -21.37 -1.36
C ASP A 317 9.16 -20.08 -0.50
N LYS A 318 8.68 -18.97 -1.07
CA LYS A 318 8.54 -17.66 -0.38
C LYS A 318 7.23 -16.97 -0.74
N PRO A 319 6.73 -16.01 0.07
CA PRO A 319 5.38 -15.48 -0.06
C PRO A 319 5.10 -14.68 -1.35
N CYS A 320 6.14 -14.18 -2.02
CA CYS A 320 5.99 -13.41 -3.26
C CYS A 320 7.17 -13.64 -4.21
N PHE A 321 6.86 -13.78 -5.50
CA PHE A 321 7.82 -13.91 -6.60
C PHE A 321 7.60 -12.82 -7.64
N ASN A 322 8.64 -12.03 -7.88
CA ASN A 322 8.64 -11.03 -8.95
C ASN A 322 8.99 -11.68 -10.29
N ILE A 323 8.23 -11.36 -11.33
CA ILE A 323 8.44 -11.80 -12.71
C ILE A 323 8.68 -10.58 -13.60
N GLY A 324 9.76 -10.56 -14.36
CA GLY A 324 10.02 -9.45 -15.27
C GLY A 324 11.35 -9.52 -16.01
N ARG A 325 11.62 -8.53 -16.85
CA ARG A 325 12.84 -8.50 -17.68
C ARG A 325 14.11 -8.15 -16.91
N HIS A 326 13.99 -7.39 -15.83
CA HIS A 326 15.15 -6.96 -15.06
C HIS A 326 15.78 -8.14 -14.29
N SER A 327 17.09 -8.09 -14.04
CA SER A 327 17.83 -9.15 -13.33
C SER A 327 17.41 -9.32 -11.88
N ASP A 328 16.78 -8.31 -11.29
CA ASP A 328 16.43 -8.28 -9.86
C ASP A 328 15.09 -8.97 -9.56
N ASN A 329 14.45 -9.55 -10.60
CA ASN A 329 13.27 -10.38 -10.44
C ASN A 329 13.67 -11.82 -10.10
N ASP A 330 12.77 -12.53 -9.44
CA ASP A 330 12.97 -13.93 -9.09
C ASP A 330 12.89 -14.83 -10.32
N ILE A 331 11.96 -14.51 -11.22
CA ILE A 331 11.83 -15.15 -12.53
C ILE A 331 12.16 -14.12 -13.61
N VAL A 332 13.38 -14.21 -14.15
CA VAL A 332 13.90 -13.25 -15.12
C VAL A 332 13.58 -13.67 -16.55
N LEU A 333 12.68 -12.92 -17.20
CA LEU A 333 12.24 -13.14 -18.58
C LEU A 333 12.89 -12.13 -19.53
N LYS A 334 14.04 -12.48 -20.10
CA LYS A 334 14.86 -11.56 -20.94
C LYS A 334 14.26 -11.34 -22.33
N GLU A 335 13.28 -10.44 -22.44
CA GLU A 335 12.72 -9.99 -23.71
C GLU A 335 12.24 -8.53 -23.68
N PRO A 336 12.54 -7.68 -24.70
CA PRO A 336 12.16 -6.26 -24.72
C PRO A 336 10.66 -5.95 -24.58
N ARG A 337 9.78 -6.90 -24.93
CA ARG A 337 8.32 -6.76 -24.77
C ARG A 337 7.85 -6.99 -23.33
N ILE A 338 8.71 -7.48 -22.45
CA ILE A 338 8.38 -7.71 -21.05
C ILE A 338 8.81 -6.48 -20.25
N SER A 339 7.88 -5.93 -19.45
CA SER A 339 8.16 -4.87 -18.47
C SER A 339 9.29 -5.26 -17.49
N ARG A 340 9.93 -4.25 -16.88
CA ARG A 340 11.03 -4.49 -15.93
C ARG A 340 10.56 -5.32 -14.74
N LEU A 341 9.41 -4.98 -14.18
CA LEU A 341 8.54 -5.81 -13.35
C LEU A 341 7.23 -5.97 -14.14
N HIS A 342 6.82 -7.21 -14.41
CA HIS A 342 5.71 -7.50 -15.31
C HIS A 342 4.53 -8.12 -14.57
N ALA A 343 4.80 -9.13 -13.76
CA ALA A 343 3.80 -9.83 -12.97
C ALA A 343 4.38 -10.24 -11.62
N GLN A 344 3.52 -10.57 -10.67
CA GLN A 344 3.90 -11.13 -9.38
C GLN A 344 3.09 -12.39 -9.10
N ILE A 345 3.73 -13.42 -8.56
CA ILE A 345 3.03 -14.55 -7.96
C ILE A 345 3.01 -14.33 -6.46
N ILE A 346 1.82 -14.39 -5.87
CA ILE A 346 1.58 -14.13 -4.45
C ILE A 346 1.00 -15.40 -3.83
N LEU A 347 1.63 -15.87 -2.76
CA LEU A 347 1.22 -17.06 -2.02
C LEU A 347 0.51 -16.60 -0.75
N ASN A 348 -0.77 -16.94 -0.63
CA ASN A 348 -1.53 -16.79 0.61
C ASN A 348 -1.69 -18.17 1.29
N ASP A 349 -2.17 -18.20 2.53
CA ASP A 349 -2.28 -19.43 3.35
C ASP A 349 -3.17 -20.54 2.74
N SER A 350 -3.99 -20.22 1.73
CA SER A 350 -4.89 -21.17 1.05
C SER A 350 -4.87 -21.14 -0.48
N GLU A 351 -4.33 -20.08 -1.10
CA GLU A 351 -4.46 -19.83 -2.55
C GLU A 351 -3.20 -19.16 -3.11
N ILE A 352 -2.91 -19.40 -4.37
CA ILE A 352 -1.77 -18.82 -5.09
C ILE A 352 -2.33 -17.99 -6.24
N PHE A 353 -1.90 -16.73 -6.33
CA PHE A 353 -2.38 -15.79 -7.34
C PHE A 353 -1.24 -15.35 -8.24
N ILE A 354 -1.56 -15.02 -9.48
CA ILE A 354 -0.71 -14.21 -10.34
C ILE A 354 -1.39 -12.87 -10.64
N GLN A 355 -0.65 -11.79 -10.46
CA GLN A 355 -1.11 -10.42 -10.70
C GLN A 355 -0.25 -9.77 -11.77
N ASP A 356 -0.87 -9.15 -12.78
CA ASP A 356 -0.19 -8.28 -13.74
C ASP A 356 0.11 -6.93 -13.07
N MET A 357 1.37 -6.50 -13.11
CA MET A 357 1.82 -5.25 -12.46
C MET A 357 1.68 -4.06 -13.40
N ASN A 358 0.51 -3.94 -14.04
CA ASN A 358 0.21 -2.95 -15.08
C ASN A 358 1.25 -2.98 -16.22
N SER A 359 1.52 -4.18 -16.72
CA SER A 359 2.52 -4.40 -17.74
C SER A 359 2.09 -3.84 -19.09
N LYS A 360 3.07 -3.43 -19.91
CA LYS A 360 2.79 -2.77 -21.20
C LYS A 360 2.04 -3.67 -22.19
N ASN A 361 2.30 -4.98 -22.14
CA ASN A 361 1.77 -5.94 -23.11
C ASN A 361 0.79 -6.95 -22.48
N GLY A 362 0.57 -6.90 -21.17
CA GLY A 362 -0.34 -7.77 -20.45
C GLY A 362 0.21 -9.17 -20.15
N THR A 363 -0.38 -9.78 -19.14
CA THR A 363 -0.26 -11.19 -18.76
C THR A 363 -1.51 -11.93 -19.21
N PHE A 364 -1.39 -13.18 -19.69
CA PHE A 364 -2.52 -13.92 -20.27
C PHE A 364 -2.62 -15.34 -19.71
N ASN A 365 -3.84 -15.87 -19.57
CA ASN A 365 -4.11 -17.30 -19.42
C ASN A 365 -4.92 -17.75 -20.64
N GLY A 366 -4.28 -18.48 -21.55
CA GLY A 366 -4.82 -18.73 -22.90
C GLY A 366 -4.97 -17.43 -23.71
N GLU A 367 -6.17 -17.20 -24.26
CA GLU A 367 -6.48 -15.96 -25.01
C GLU A 367 -6.94 -14.80 -24.11
N LYS A 368 -7.21 -15.07 -22.83
CA LYS A 368 -7.75 -14.07 -21.90
C LYS A 368 -6.61 -13.30 -21.22
N ARG A 369 -6.62 -11.97 -21.36
CA ARG A 369 -5.77 -11.08 -20.55
C ARG A 369 -6.24 -11.10 -19.10
N ILE A 370 -5.30 -11.20 -18.16
CA ILE A 370 -5.56 -11.27 -16.73
C ILE A 370 -4.85 -10.13 -16.00
N ASP A 371 -5.56 -9.51 -15.06
CA ASP A 371 -4.98 -8.52 -14.15
C ASP A 371 -4.68 -9.15 -12.78
N LEU A 372 -5.57 -10.02 -12.29
CA LEU A 372 -5.37 -10.91 -11.14
C LEU A 372 -6.05 -12.24 -11.44
N HIS A 373 -5.36 -13.36 -11.19
CA HIS A 373 -5.87 -14.70 -11.46
C HIS A 373 -5.41 -15.69 -10.38
N ALA A 374 -6.35 -16.46 -9.82
CA ALA A 374 -6.03 -17.56 -8.91
C ALA A 374 -5.50 -18.75 -9.71
N LEU A 375 -4.23 -19.12 -9.48
CA LEU A 375 -3.54 -20.17 -10.21
C LEU A 375 -4.06 -21.57 -9.83
N GLN A 376 -4.56 -22.29 -10.83
CA GLN A 376 -4.99 -23.69 -10.75
C GLN A 376 -3.92 -24.62 -11.32
N LEU A 377 -3.80 -25.85 -10.80
CA LEU A 377 -2.79 -26.81 -11.30
C LEU A 377 -2.98 -27.06 -12.79
N GLY A 378 -1.88 -26.91 -13.54
CA GLY A 378 -1.88 -27.02 -14.99
C GLY A 378 -2.14 -25.70 -15.72
N ASP A 379 -2.44 -24.59 -15.02
CA ASP A 379 -2.53 -23.26 -15.64
C ASP A 379 -1.23 -22.92 -16.37
N VAL A 380 -1.38 -22.34 -17.55
CA VAL A 380 -0.27 -21.85 -18.38
C VAL A 380 -0.44 -20.35 -18.58
N ILE A 381 0.44 -19.59 -17.94
CA ILE A 381 0.45 -18.14 -18.02
C ILE A 381 1.43 -17.69 -19.10
N THR A 382 0.91 -16.95 -20.07
CA THR A 382 1.68 -16.44 -21.21
C THR A 382 2.09 -15.00 -20.96
N ILE A 383 3.40 -14.74 -21.04
CA ILE A 383 4.00 -13.41 -20.97
C ILE A 383 4.95 -13.25 -22.17
N ALA A 384 4.54 -12.47 -23.17
CA ALA A 384 5.24 -12.36 -24.44
C ALA A 384 5.54 -13.75 -25.06
N SER A 385 6.81 -14.12 -25.29
CA SER A 385 7.18 -15.44 -25.83
C SER A 385 7.40 -16.53 -24.78
N TYR A 386 7.09 -16.24 -23.50
CA TYR A 386 7.27 -17.15 -22.38
C TYR A 386 5.94 -17.75 -21.92
N GLU A 387 6.01 -19.02 -21.52
CA GLU A 387 4.91 -19.78 -20.94
C GLU A 387 5.35 -20.25 -19.55
N LEU A 388 4.56 -19.91 -18.53
CA LEU A 388 4.80 -20.25 -17.13
C LEU A 388 3.73 -21.25 -16.71
N THR A 389 4.13 -22.51 -16.52
CA THR A 389 3.22 -23.59 -16.15
C THR A 389 3.24 -23.81 -14.65
N PHE A 390 2.06 -23.79 -14.02
CA PHE A 390 1.92 -24.04 -12.59
C PHE A 390 1.73 -25.53 -12.29
N SER A 391 2.67 -26.12 -11.55
CA SER A 391 2.75 -27.58 -11.34
C SER A 391 3.04 -27.97 -9.88
N ARG A 392 2.85 -29.26 -9.56
CA ARG A 392 3.29 -29.87 -8.30
C ARG A 392 4.77 -30.29 -8.39
N MET A 393 5.46 -30.26 -7.27
CA MET A 393 6.74 -30.96 -7.11
C MET A 393 6.50 -32.46 -6.95
N HIS A 394 7.35 -33.30 -7.54
CA HIS A 394 7.31 -34.76 -7.33
C HIS A 394 8.08 -35.14 -6.06
N GLU A 395 7.65 -36.21 -5.38
CA GLU A 395 8.20 -36.63 -4.06
C GLU A 395 9.71 -36.91 -4.07
N GLU A 396 10.31 -37.23 -5.22
CA GLU A 396 11.76 -37.45 -5.37
C GLU A 396 12.60 -36.15 -5.30
N GLU A 397 11.99 -34.97 -5.53
CA GLU A 397 12.67 -33.65 -5.45
C GLU A 397 12.73 -33.08 -4.01
N ARG A 398 12.07 -33.75 -3.04
CA ARG A 398 12.00 -33.30 -1.64
C ARG A 398 13.29 -33.57 -0.86
N GLU A 399 14.11 -34.56 -1.24
CA GLU A 399 15.30 -34.95 -0.47
C GLU A 399 16.46 -33.96 -0.64
N ASP A 400 16.68 -33.39 -1.84
CA ASP A 400 17.78 -32.45 -2.11
C ASP A 400 17.63 -31.08 -1.39
N ILE A 401 16.40 -30.63 -1.16
CA ILE A 401 16.12 -29.36 -0.46
C ILE A 401 16.25 -29.56 1.07
N THR A 402 15.86 -30.73 1.58
CA THR A 402 15.93 -31.03 3.02
C THR A 402 17.39 -31.19 3.49
N GLU A 403 18.29 -31.72 2.64
CA GLU A 403 19.74 -31.73 2.94
C GLU A 403 20.38 -30.35 2.90
N SER A 404 19.94 -29.47 1.98
CA SER A 404 20.47 -28.10 1.84
C SER A 404 20.10 -27.19 3.03
N ILE A 405 18.93 -27.41 3.64
CA ILE A 405 18.46 -26.64 4.82
C ILE A 405 19.15 -27.11 6.12
N ASN A 406 19.50 -28.39 6.25
CA ASN A 406 20.15 -28.93 7.44
C ASN A 406 21.63 -28.54 7.60
N ILE A 407 22.29 -28.04 6.56
CA ILE A 407 23.71 -27.64 6.63
C ILE A 407 23.87 -26.22 7.22
N LEU A 408 22.81 -25.40 7.29
CA LEU A 408 22.89 -23.99 7.72
C LEU A 408 22.38 -23.70 9.15
N GLN A 409 21.92 -24.70 9.92
CA GLN A 409 21.59 -24.53 11.34
C GLN A 409 22.76 -24.93 12.26
N TYR A 410 23.62 -23.94 12.58
CA TYR A 410 24.49 -23.75 13.76
C TYR A 410 25.16 -24.95 14.47
N PRO A 411 26.50 -24.92 14.70
CA PRO A 411 27.08 -25.48 15.91
C PRO A 411 26.95 -24.50 17.10
N PHE A 412 26.55 -25.11 18.20
CA PHE A 412 26.06 -24.59 19.46
C PHE A 412 27.17 -24.06 20.40
N GLN A 413 26.75 -23.17 21.31
CA GLN A 413 27.10 -23.10 22.73
C GLN A 413 28.44 -22.51 23.24
N SER A 414 28.24 -21.59 24.18
CA SER A 414 29.14 -21.24 25.28
C SER A 414 29.58 -22.45 26.13
N LYS A 415 30.83 -22.46 26.59
CA LYS A 415 31.22 -23.10 27.85
C LYS A 415 31.98 -22.12 28.74
N HIS A 416 31.52 -22.01 29.99
CA HIS A 416 32.21 -21.39 31.11
C HIS A 416 33.53 -22.10 31.47
N LYS A 417 34.47 -21.29 31.98
CA LYS A 417 35.48 -21.53 33.03
C LYS A 417 36.14 -22.91 33.12
N HIS A 418 37.46 -22.92 32.92
CA HIS A 418 38.40 -22.98 34.06
C HIS A 418 39.62 -22.12 33.80
#